data_AF-A0AB37UH67-F1
#
_entry.id   AF-A0AB37UH67-F1
#
_cell.length_a   1.000
_cell.length_b   1.000
_cell.length_c   1.000
_cell.angle_alpha   90.00
_cell.angle_beta   90.00
_cell.angle_gamma   90.00
#
_symmetry.space_group_name_H-M   'P 1'
#
loop_
_entity.id
_entity.type
_entity.pdbx_description
1 polymer ?
#
loop_
_entity_poly.entity_id
_entity_poly.type
_entity_poly.pdbx_seq_one_letter_code
_entity_poly.pdbx_strand_id
1 'polypeptide(L)'
;MQPEQPTSLRTFLILWIGQMTSILGSEMTNFAITIWAWQIAGQATPLSLIFFFTYTPKLVAASFAGLLVDRWNRKQLMMGGDTAAGISTIAILLLLLTGRLEIWHFYITAAINGLFGYIQSLAFSASMSAIVPPRHYTRATAMSSYVTYFGSYIMAPANDAAVLASVQFAIGIGGLVGATGLSVWGGPKRRIHGLLFGTALMSLGKIIFGLGRVAWHWMTAGFLAAFVSPAIDSSNQAIWLSKVEPDVQGRVFASRYLIAQVTTPLGLAIAGPLADYFFEPAMMPGGSMAGIFGGLFGTGNGAGMALQYSLFSCCSMLIGFGGYAFPVLRDVESLVPDHHA
;
A
#
# COMPACT_ATOMS: atom_id res chain seq x y z
N MET A 1 4.70 27.15 -32.41
CA MET A 1 5.84 26.41 -31.86
C MET A 1 6.01 26.84 -30.42
N GLN A 2 5.67 25.99 -29.45
CA GLN A 2 6.00 26.27 -28.04
C GLN A 2 7.50 26.01 -27.84
N PRO A 3 8.22 26.87 -27.11
CA PRO A 3 9.66 26.73 -26.95
C PRO A 3 9.98 25.46 -26.15
N GLU A 4 10.83 24.60 -26.70
CA GLU A 4 11.40 23.45 -25.98
C GLU A 4 12.13 23.96 -24.72
N GLN A 5 11.54 23.75 -23.55
CA GLN A 5 12.27 23.94 -22.30
C GLN A 5 13.31 22.83 -22.17
N PRO A 6 14.57 23.14 -21.82
CA PRO A 6 15.60 22.13 -21.65
C PRO A 6 15.26 21.30 -20.41
N THR A 7 14.67 20.13 -20.63
CA THR A 7 14.41 19.11 -19.61
C THR A 7 15.75 18.53 -19.18
N SER A 8 16.43 19.21 -18.25
CA SER A 8 17.70 18.72 -17.75
C SER A 8 17.42 17.53 -16.83
N LEU A 9 17.94 16.36 -17.20
CA LEU A 9 17.98 15.16 -16.36
C LEU A 9 18.47 15.48 -14.94
N ARG A 10 19.30 16.52 -14.78
CA ARG A 10 19.76 17.06 -13.50
C ARG A 10 18.62 17.62 -12.64
N THR A 11 17.65 18.34 -13.21
CA THR A 11 16.46 18.85 -12.51
C THR A 11 15.59 17.69 -12.01
N PHE A 12 15.42 16.66 -12.85
CA PHE A 12 14.74 15.43 -12.46
C PHE A 12 15.44 14.73 -11.29
N LEU A 13 16.76 14.51 -11.40
CA LEU A 13 17.55 13.85 -10.35
C LEU A 13 17.51 14.59 -9.01
N ILE A 14 17.58 15.94 -9.02
CA ILE A 14 17.48 16.75 -7.80
C ILE A 14 16.11 16.58 -7.14
N LEU A 15 15.03 16.67 -7.94
CA LEU A 15 13.66 16.47 -7.43
C LEU A 15 13.46 15.04 -6.92
N TRP A 16 14.00 14.05 -7.62
CA TRP A 16 13.88 12.64 -7.29
C TRP A 16 14.61 12.30 -5.97
N ILE A 17 15.84 12.78 -5.78
CA ILE A 17 16.58 12.61 -4.52
C ILE A 17 15.85 13.30 -3.36
N GLY A 18 15.32 14.51 -3.57
CA GLY A 18 14.54 15.20 -2.54
C GLY A 18 13.30 14.40 -2.12
N GLN A 19 12.55 13.85 -3.09
CA GLN A 19 11.38 13.02 -2.80
C GLN A 19 11.76 11.68 -2.16
N MET A 20 12.88 11.07 -2.55
CA MET A 20 13.40 9.87 -1.87
C MET A 20 13.60 10.15 -0.39
N THR A 21 14.30 11.22 -0.04
CA THR A 21 14.57 11.59 1.36
C THR A 21 13.29 11.86 2.14
N SER A 22 12.32 12.55 1.53
CA SER A 22 11.03 12.84 2.18
C SER A 22 10.20 11.58 2.43
N ILE A 23 10.12 10.68 1.45
CA ILE A 23 9.42 9.40 1.59
C ILE A 23 10.10 8.55 2.66
N LEU A 24 11.43 8.45 2.65
CA LEU A 24 12.19 7.71 3.66
C LEU A 24 11.94 8.25 5.07
N GLY A 25 12.01 9.57 5.27
CA GLY A 25 11.75 10.19 6.58
C GLY A 25 10.32 9.97 7.07
N SER A 26 9.34 10.03 6.17
CA SER A 26 7.93 9.77 6.48
C SER A 26 7.71 8.32 6.93
N GLU A 27 8.39 7.38 6.29
CA GLU A 27 8.22 5.95 6.56
C GLU A 27 8.96 5.52 7.83
N MET A 28 10.13 6.12 8.12
CA MET A 28 10.77 6.01 9.43
C MET A 28 9.87 6.56 10.55
N THR A 29 9.18 7.67 10.30
CA THR A 29 8.22 8.23 11.24
C THR A 29 7.04 7.26 11.44
N ASN A 30 6.42 6.76 10.37
CA ASN A 30 5.34 5.77 10.45
C ASN A 30 5.77 4.50 11.20
N PHE A 31 6.98 4.03 10.98
CA PHE A 31 7.56 2.89 11.68
C PHE A 31 7.69 3.15 13.20
N ALA A 32 8.26 4.30 13.57
CA ALA A 32 8.39 4.70 14.97
C ALA A 32 7.02 4.85 15.66
N ILE A 33 6.06 5.46 14.97
CA ILE A 33 4.67 5.61 15.44
C ILE A 33 4.04 4.24 15.68
N THR A 34 4.21 3.30 14.75
CA THR A 34 3.65 1.95 14.85
C THR A 34 4.18 1.23 16.08
N ILE A 35 5.50 1.28 16.33
CA ILE A 35 6.10 0.66 17.50
C ILE A 35 5.62 1.33 18.79
N TRP A 36 5.63 2.66 18.84
CA TRP A 36 5.22 3.43 20.02
C TRP A 36 3.75 3.16 20.37
N ALA A 37 2.87 3.23 19.38
CA ALA A 37 1.44 3.01 19.55
C ALA A 37 1.16 1.57 20.01
N TRP A 38 1.88 0.58 19.47
CA TRP A 38 1.78 -0.80 19.91
C TRP A 38 2.24 -0.98 21.37
N GLN A 39 3.39 -0.40 21.73
CA GLN A 39 3.96 -0.54 23.08
C GLN A 39 3.09 0.07 24.17
N ILE A 40 2.37 1.15 23.87
CA ILE A 40 1.53 1.83 24.86
C ILE A 40 0.10 1.27 24.88
N ALA A 41 -0.48 1.00 23.72
CA ALA A 41 -1.86 0.53 23.67
C ALA A 41 -2.00 -0.97 23.92
N GLY A 42 -1.02 -1.78 23.49
CA GLY A 42 -1.11 -3.25 23.53
C GLY A 42 -2.27 -3.83 22.72
N GLN A 43 -2.85 -3.06 21.80
CA GLN A 43 -4.07 -3.36 21.06
C GLN A 43 -3.93 -2.98 19.58
N ALA A 44 -4.66 -3.66 18.71
CA ALA A 44 -4.64 -3.46 17.26
C ALA A 44 -5.47 -2.24 16.81
N THR A 45 -6.50 -1.88 17.58
CA THR A 45 -7.45 -0.81 17.25
C THR A 45 -6.76 0.55 17.07
N PRO A 46 -5.86 0.99 17.96
CA PRO A 46 -5.20 2.27 17.77
C PRO A 46 -4.35 2.33 16.50
N LEU A 47 -3.67 1.24 16.15
CA LEU A 47 -2.92 1.17 14.90
C LEU A 47 -3.84 1.23 13.68
N SER A 48 -4.94 0.49 13.69
CA SER A 48 -5.90 0.50 12.59
C SER A 48 -6.57 1.88 12.43
N LEU A 49 -6.80 2.59 13.53
CA LEU A 49 -7.32 3.95 13.53
C LEU A 49 -6.31 4.97 12.98
N ILE A 50 -5.02 4.84 13.28
CA ILE A 50 -3.97 5.67 12.65
C ILE A 50 -4.08 5.54 11.12
N PHE A 51 -4.09 4.30 10.60
CA PHE A 51 -4.24 4.08 9.17
C PHE A 51 -5.60 4.56 8.65
N PHE A 52 -6.70 4.35 9.36
CA PHE A 52 -8.01 4.88 8.99
C PHE A 52 -7.98 6.40 8.80
N PHE A 53 -7.39 7.12 9.74
CA PHE A 53 -7.21 8.56 9.67
C PHE A 53 -6.18 8.98 8.61
N THR A 54 -5.23 8.13 8.20
CA THR A 54 -4.38 8.39 7.03
C THR A 54 -5.13 8.25 5.71
N TYR A 55 -5.90 7.18 5.54
CA TYR A 55 -6.54 6.85 4.26
C TYR A 55 -7.84 7.62 4.00
N THR A 56 -8.57 7.99 5.04
CA THR A 56 -9.87 8.70 4.88
C THR A 56 -9.70 10.10 4.28
N PRO A 57 -8.82 10.98 4.79
CA PRO A 57 -8.58 12.29 4.17
C PRO A 57 -7.94 12.18 2.80
N LYS A 58 -7.11 11.15 2.57
CA LYS A 58 -6.55 10.83 1.26
C LYS A 58 -7.64 10.56 0.22
N LEU A 59 -8.69 9.82 0.59
CA LEU A 59 -9.87 9.59 -0.27
C LEU A 59 -10.63 10.90 -0.57
N VAL A 60 -10.80 11.76 0.43
CA VAL A 60 -11.42 13.08 0.24
C VAL A 60 -10.59 13.93 -0.71
N ALA A 61 -9.27 14.03 -0.49
CA ALA A 61 -8.36 14.74 -1.39
C ALA A 61 -8.40 14.20 -2.82
N ALA A 62 -8.51 12.88 -2.99
CA ALA A 62 -8.63 12.24 -4.30
C ALA A 62 -9.83 12.73 -5.11
N SER A 63 -10.95 13.03 -4.44
CA SER A 63 -12.17 13.52 -5.09
C SER A 63 -12.02 14.95 -5.63
N PHE A 64 -11.14 15.76 -5.04
CA PHE A 64 -10.90 17.16 -5.43
C PHE A 64 -9.59 17.37 -6.18
N ALA A 65 -8.86 16.29 -6.45
CA ALA A 65 -7.46 16.37 -6.84
C ALA A 65 -7.23 17.07 -8.19
N GLY A 66 -8.13 16.87 -9.17
CA GLY A 66 -8.06 17.56 -10.46
C GLY A 66 -8.21 19.07 -10.32
N LEU A 67 -9.18 19.53 -9.52
CA LEU A 67 -9.42 20.96 -9.29
C LEU A 67 -8.24 21.66 -8.57
N LEU A 68 -7.56 20.95 -7.67
CA LEU A 68 -6.45 21.48 -6.89
C LEU A 68 -5.17 21.65 -7.72
N VAL A 69 -4.82 20.64 -8.52
CA VAL A 69 -3.57 20.64 -9.31
C VAL A 69 -3.64 21.55 -10.52
N ASP A 70 -4.84 21.77 -11.07
CA ASP A 70 -5.04 22.67 -12.21
C ASP A 70 -4.96 24.15 -11.81
N ARG A 71 -5.24 24.48 -10.55
CA ARG A 71 -5.28 25.87 -10.06
C ARG A 71 -3.98 26.33 -9.42
N TRP A 72 -3.21 25.43 -8.83
CA TRP A 72 -2.02 25.78 -8.04
C TRP A 72 -0.73 25.30 -8.69
N ASN A 73 0.36 26.02 -8.40
CA ASN A 73 1.67 25.63 -8.89
C ASN A 73 2.12 24.33 -8.21
N ARG A 74 2.47 23.33 -9.01
CA ARG A 74 2.91 21.99 -8.57
C ARG A 74 4.04 22.04 -7.55
N LYS A 75 5.00 22.96 -7.72
CA LYS A 75 6.10 23.14 -6.76
C LYS A 75 5.60 23.58 -5.39
N GLN A 76 4.61 24.48 -5.35
CA GLN A 76 4.04 24.97 -4.09
C GLN A 76 3.23 23.87 -3.39
N LEU A 77 2.49 23.07 -4.15
CA LEU A 77 1.76 21.92 -3.62
C LEU A 77 2.71 20.89 -2.98
N MET A 78 3.84 20.57 -3.63
CA MET A 78 4.85 19.66 -3.09
C MET A 78 5.50 20.23 -1.81
N MET A 79 5.92 21.49 -1.82
CA MET A 79 6.52 22.13 -0.63
C MET A 79 5.54 22.23 0.54
N GLY A 80 4.25 22.48 0.27
CA GLY A 80 3.21 22.49 1.30
C GLY A 80 3.05 21.13 1.98
N GLY A 81 3.15 20.04 1.21
CA GLY A 81 3.12 18.68 1.76
C GLY A 81 4.30 18.36 2.65
N ASP A 82 5.52 18.61 2.17
CA ASP A 82 6.75 18.39 2.95
C ASP A 82 6.76 19.26 4.24
N THR A 83 6.24 20.48 4.16
CA THR A 83 6.12 21.38 5.33
C THR A 83 5.12 20.85 6.35
N ALA A 84 3.95 20.36 5.89
CA ALA A 84 2.95 19.76 6.78
C ALA A 84 3.49 18.51 7.50
N ALA A 85 4.23 17.66 6.78
CA ALA A 85 4.90 16.50 7.36
C ALA A 85 5.98 16.88 8.36
N GLY A 86 6.81 17.88 8.03
CA GLY A 86 7.84 18.41 8.93
C GLY A 86 7.26 18.99 10.22
N ILE A 87 6.22 19.82 10.11
CA ILE A 87 5.52 20.40 11.27
C ILE A 87 4.88 19.30 12.13
N SER A 88 4.24 18.31 11.50
CA SER A 88 3.63 17.18 12.22
C SER A 88 4.68 16.41 13.02
N THR A 89 5.85 16.16 12.41
CA THR A 89 6.97 15.46 13.07
C THR A 89 7.51 16.26 14.25
N ILE A 90 7.72 17.57 14.07
CA ILE A 90 8.18 18.46 15.16
C ILE A 90 7.15 18.52 16.29
N ALA A 91 5.85 18.60 15.97
CA ALA A 91 4.78 18.62 16.96
C ALA A 91 4.77 17.33 17.81
N ILE A 92 4.87 16.16 17.18
CA ILE A 92 4.99 14.87 17.89
C ILE A 92 6.24 14.84 18.76
N LEU A 93 7.39 15.32 18.26
CA LEU A 93 8.63 15.37 19.03
C LEU A 93 8.50 16.28 20.27
N LEU A 94 7.90 17.46 20.13
CA LEU A 94 7.68 18.37 21.27
C LEU A 94 6.71 17.78 22.30
N LEU A 95 5.65 17.11 21.85
CA LEU A 95 4.72 16.41 22.74
C LEU A 95 5.39 15.24 23.47
N LEU A 96 6.28 14.52 22.79
CA LEU A 96 7.08 13.46 23.38
C LEU A 96 8.00 14.02 24.48
N LEU A 97 8.74 15.08 24.18
CA LEU A 97 9.68 15.71 25.12
C LEU A 97 8.98 16.36 26.32
N THR A 98 7.75 16.84 26.15
CA THR A 98 6.94 17.42 27.23
C THR A 98 6.15 16.39 28.03
N GLY A 99 6.23 15.10 27.66
CA GLY A 99 5.51 14.03 28.34
C GLY A 99 3.98 14.08 28.18
N ARG A 100 3.48 14.83 27.20
CA ARG A 100 2.03 15.00 26.92
C ARG A 100 1.58 14.25 25.66
N LEU A 101 2.41 13.34 25.17
CA LEU A 101 2.14 12.60 23.96
C LEU A 101 1.07 11.53 24.20
N GLU A 102 -0.11 11.77 23.65
CA GLU A 102 -1.25 10.85 23.66
C GLU A 102 -1.56 10.33 22.25
N ILE A 103 -2.23 9.17 22.18
CA ILE A 103 -2.51 8.47 20.92
C ILE A 103 -3.32 9.30 19.91
N TRP A 104 -4.22 10.18 20.36
CA TRP A 104 -5.05 10.99 19.47
C TRP A 104 -4.25 12.02 18.66
N HIS A 105 -3.07 12.43 19.13
CA HIS A 105 -2.17 13.27 18.35
C HIS A 105 -1.68 12.56 17.08
N PHE A 106 -1.54 11.23 17.13
CA PHE A 106 -1.21 10.43 15.96
C PHE A 106 -2.38 10.36 14.98
N TYR A 107 -3.64 10.36 15.43
CA TYR A 107 -4.80 10.42 14.54
C TYR A 107 -4.86 11.74 13.77
N ILE A 108 -4.56 12.86 14.43
CA ILE A 108 -4.56 14.19 13.79
C ILE A 108 -3.41 14.30 12.79
N THR A 109 -2.20 13.93 13.19
CA THR A 109 -1.04 13.99 12.30
C THR A 109 -1.18 13.01 11.14
N ALA A 110 -1.74 11.81 11.36
CA ALA A 110 -2.11 10.87 10.31
C ALA A 110 -3.09 11.48 9.31
N ALA A 111 -4.10 12.22 9.79
CA ALA A 111 -5.08 12.87 8.93
C ALA A 111 -4.48 13.99 8.08
N ILE A 112 -3.66 14.84 8.68
CA ILE A 112 -2.92 15.90 7.98
C ILE A 112 -1.99 15.28 6.94
N ASN A 113 -1.16 14.33 7.34
CA ASN A 113 -0.20 13.68 6.45
C ASN A 113 -0.88 12.90 5.32
N GLY A 114 -2.01 12.24 5.58
CA GLY A 114 -2.80 11.57 4.56
C GLY A 114 -3.35 12.53 3.49
N LEU A 115 -3.88 13.67 3.92
CA LEU A 115 -4.42 14.71 3.04
C LEU A 115 -3.33 15.34 2.17
N PHE A 116 -2.29 15.86 2.82
CA PHE A 116 -1.22 16.59 2.15
C PHE A 116 -0.28 15.67 1.35
N GLY A 117 -0.01 14.47 1.87
CA GLY A 117 0.79 13.46 1.18
C GLY A 117 0.15 13.00 -0.13
N TYR A 118 -1.19 12.93 -0.20
CA TYR A 118 -1.87 12.63 -1.46
C TYR A 118 -1.70 13.74 -2.49
N ILE A 119 -1.93 14.99 -2.09
CA ILE A 119 -1.76 16.16 -2.96
C ILE A 119 -0.31 16.24 -3.48
N GLN A 120 0.67 15.99 -2.61
CA GLN A 120 2.08 15.91 -2.97
C GLN A 120 2.35 14.80 -3.99
N SER A 121 1.82 13.59 -3.78
CA SER A 121 2.00 12.46 -4.71
C SER A 121 1.46 12.77 -6.11
N LEU A 122 0.32 13.47 -6.19
CA LEU A 122 -0.28 13.87 -7.46
C LEU A 122 0.53 14.97 -8.16
N ALA A 123 0.96 16.00 -7.41
CA ALA A 123 1.80 17.07 -7.94
C ALA A 123 3.16 16.53 -8.45
N PHE A 124 3.73 15.55 -7.75
CA PHE A 124 4.94 14.87 -8.17
C PHE A 124 4.71 14.05 -9.46
N SER A 125 3.66 13.23 -9.51
CA SER A 125 3.33 12.45 -10.72
C SER A 125 3.10 13.33 -11.94
N ALA A 126 2.40 14.46 -11.79
CA ALA A 126 2.17 15.40 -12.88
C ALA A 126 3.46 16.10 -13.34
N SER A 127 4.33 16.46 -12.38
CA SER A 127 5.62 17.09 -12.67
C SER A 127 6.58 16.12 -13.35
N MET A 128 6.59 14.85 -12.95
CA MET A 128 7.32 13.76 -13.60
C MET A 128 6.99 13.70 -15.09
N SER A 129 5.70 13.64 -15.43
CA SER A 129 5.26 13.57 -16.82
C SER A 129 5.61 14.81 -17.64
N ALA A 130 5.74 15.99 -17.01
CA ALA A 130 6.13 17.22 -17.69
C ALA A 130 7.65 17.35 -17.91
N ILE A 131 8.46 16.76 -17.03
CA ILE A 131 9.93 16.90 -17.03
C ILE A 131 10.61 15.76 -17.79
N VAL A 132 10.03 14.56 -17.78
CA VAL A 132 10.62 13.39 -18.44
C VAL A 132 10.15 13.30 -19.90
N PRO A 133 11.01 13.09 -20.89
CA PRO A 133 10.57 12.83 -22.26
C PRO A 133 9.82 11.49 -22.38
N PRO A 134 8.85 11.32 -23.30
CA PRO A 134 8.04 10.11 -23.43
C PRO A 134 8.86 8.81 -23.56
N ARG A 135 10.03 8.87 -24.20
CA ARG A 135 10.97 7.74 -24.35
C ARG A 135 11.55 7.22 -23.02
N HIS A 136 11.49 8.01 -21.96
CA HIS A 136 12.02 7.70 -20.63
C HIS A 136 10.94 7.53 -19.56
N TYR A 137 9.65 7.70 -19.89
CA TYR A 137 8.55 7.53 -18.92
C TYR A 137 8.59 6.16 -18.25
N THR A 138 8.67 5.07 -19.01
CA THR A 138 8.69 3.72 -18.42
C THR A 138 9.82 3.55 -17.41
N ARG A 139 11.01 4.13 -17.67
CA ARG A 139 12.15 4.07 -16.74
C ARG A 139 11.94 4.96 -15.53
N ALA A 140 11.45 6.19 -15.71
CA ALA A 140 11.25 7.14 -14.61
C ALA A 140 10.08 6.75 -13.70
N THR A 141 8.97 6.29 -14.27
CA THR A 141 7.83 5.75 -13.53
C THR A 141 8.21 4.47 -12.79
N ALA A 142 8.96 3.54 -13.43
CA ALA A 142 9.46 2.36 -12.72
C ALA A 142 10.41 2.72 -11.57
N MET A 143 11.32 3.68 -11.78
CA MET A 143 12.25 4.15 -10.75
C MET A 143 11.52 4.86 -9.59
N SER A 144 10.46 5.61 -9.86
CA SER A 144 9.65 6.24 -8.81
C SER A 144 8.69 5.28 -8.11
N SER A 145 8.04 4.36 -8.82
CA SER A 145 7.25 3.29 -8.21
C SER A 145 8.12 2.41 -7.31
N TYR A 146 9.38 2.17 -7.72
CA TYR A 146 10.35 1.45 -6.90
C TYR A 146 10.60 2.14 -5.55
N VAL A 147 10.80 3.46 -5.55
CA VAL A 147 11.00 4.25 -4.34
C VAL A 147 9.76 4.32 -3.46
N THR A 148 8.61 4.63 -4.05
CA THR A 148 7.37 4.91 -3.32
C THR A 148 6.75 3.67 -2.70
N TYR A 149 6.89 2.50 -3.34
CA TYR A 149 6.24 1.27 -2.86
C TYR A 149 7.20 0.31 -2.16
N PHE A 150 8.51 0.35 -2.46
CA PHE A 150 9.45 -0.68 -1.99
C PHE A 150 10.72 -0.12 -1.33
N GLY A 151 11.13 1.10 -1.69
CA GLY A 151 12.31 1.76 -1.12
C GLY A 151 12.17 2.15 0.35
N SER A 152 10.95 2.39 0.81
CA SER A 152 10.62 2.73 2.21
C SER A 152 10.80 1.58 3.18
N TYR A 153 10.62 0.35 2.71
CA TYR A 153 10.72 -0.85 3.52
C TYR A 153 12.18 -1.30 3.79
N ILE A 154 13.18 -0.55 3.31
CA ILE A 154 14.58 -1.02 3.20
C ILE A 154 15.47 -0.75 4.44
N MET A 155 15.04 -0.07 5.51
CA MET A 155 15.91 0.15 6.69
C MET A 155 15.18 0.24 8.04
N ALA A 156 15.62 -0.51 9.06
CA ALA A 156 15.51 -0.18 10.51
C ALA A 156 16.30 -1.15 11.46
N PRO A 157 16.87 -0.68 12.60
CA PRO A 157 17.31 -1.49 13.77
C PRO A 157 16.37 -1.33 15.00
N ALA A 158 16.29 -2.12 16.11
CA ALA A 158 16.94 -3.31 16.67
C ALA A 158 15.94 -4.17 17.52
N ASN A 159 16.27 -5.47 17.72
CA ASN A 159 15.58 -6.59 18.40
C ASN A 159 14.13 -6.98 17.98
N ASP A 160 13.04 -6.41 18.50
CA ASP A 160 11.69 -6.70 17.94
C ASP A 160 11.41 -5.84 16.70
N ALA A 161 11.91 -4.60 16.72
CA ALA A 161 11.95 -3.73 15.56
C ALA A 161 12.82 -4.33 14.44
N ALA A 162 13.86 -5.10 14.79
CA ALA A 162 14.72 -5.76 13.79
C ALA A 162 13.96 -6.83 12.99
N VAL A 163 13.11 -7.63 13.65
CA VAL A 163 12.29 -8.63 12.95
C VAL A 163 11.30 -7.92 12.04
N LEU A 164 10.56 -6.93 12.54
CA LEU A 164 9.63 -6.14 11.74
C LEU A 164 10.34 -5.46 10.54
N ALA A 165 11.53 -4.90 10.76
CA ALA A 165 12.35 -4.29 9.71
C ALA A 165 12.82 -5.33 8.68
N SER A 166 13.28 -6.51 9.10
CA SER A 166 13.72 -7.57 8.20
C SER A 166 12.59 -8.11 7.32
N VAL A 167 11.37 -8.18 7.87
CA VAL A 167 10.17 -8.60 7.15
C VAL A 167 9.77 -7.53 6.13
N GLN A 168 9.75 -6.26 6.54
CA GLN A 168 9.52 -5.14 5.62
C GLN A 168 10.56 -5.15 4.49
N PHE A 169 11.84 -5.29 4.82
CA PHE A 169 12.91 -5.37 3.83
C PHE A 169 12.69 -6.51 2.83
N ALA A 170 12.30 -7.70 3.30
CA ALA A 170 11.98 -8.83 2.44
C ALA A 170 10.77 -8.56 1.52
N ILE A 171 9.72 -7.90 2.03
CA ILE A 171 8.57 -7.44 1.23
C ILE A 171 9.03 -6.44 0.15
N GLY A 172 9.86 -5.47 0.52
CA GLY A 172 10.43 -4.48 -0.40
C GLY A 172 11.21 -5.13 -1.55
N ILE A 173 12.13 -6.04 -1.23
CA ILE A 173 12.89 -6.79 -2.25
C ILE A 173 11.96 -7.67 -3.09
N GLY A 174 10.99 -8.35 -2.48
CA GLY A 174 10.03 -9.19 -3.20
C GLY A 174 9.34 -8.40 -4.32
N GLY A 175 8.78 -7.24 -3.98
CA GLY A 175 8.13 -6.36 -4.95
C GLY A 175 9.07 -5.81 -6.03
N LEU A 176 10.31 -5.45 -5.66
CA LEU A 176 11.36 -5.05 -6.62
C LEU A 176 11.62 -6.16 -7.63
N VAL A 177 11.94 -7.35 -7.15
CA VAL A 177 12.29 -8.51 -7.98
C VAL A 177 11.09 -8.91 -8.84
N GLY A 178 9.87 -8.84 -8.30
CA GLY A 178 8.64 -9.07 -9.04
C GLY A 178 8.43 -8.08 -10.18
N ALA A 179 8.57 -6.77 -9.91
CA ALA A 179 8.34 -5.71 -10.89
C ALA A 179 9.42 -5.70 -12.01
N THR A 180 10.67 -5.92 -11.62
CA THR A 180 11.79 -6.04 -12.58
C THR A 180 11.66 -7.30 -13.43
N GLY A 181 11.35 -8.45 -12.82
CA GLY A 181 11.10 -9.70 -13.53
C GLY A 181 9.94 -9.56 -14.53
N LEU A 182 8.85 -8.91 -14.12
CA LEU A 182 7.72 -8.60 -14.98
C LEU A 182 8.13 -7.71 -16.17
N SER A 183 8.99 -6.72 -15.96
CA SER A 183 9.46 -5.81 -17.01
C SER A 183 10.32 -6.52 -18.06
N VAL A 184 11.05 -7.56 -17.68
CA VAL A 184 11.87 -8.38 -18.60
C VAL A 184 11.01 -9.43 -19.32
N TRP A 185 10.11 -10.10 -18.60
CA TRP A 185 9.28 -11.19 -19.13
C TRP A 185 8.05 -10.71 -19.91
N GLY A 186 7.55 -9.50 -19.64
CA GLY A 186 6.35 -8.93 -20.27
C GLY A 186 5.02 -9.42 -19.70
N GLY A 187 5.04 -10.41 -18.79
CA GLY A 187 3.88 -10.88 -18.03
C GLY A 187 3.09 -12.03 -18.67
N PRO A 188 1.99 -12.45 -18.03
CA PRO A 188 1.17 -13.57 -18.48
C PRO A 188 0.46 -13.29 -19.81
N LYS A 189 0.48 -14.24 -20.74
CA LYS A 189 -0.22 -14.12 -22.04
C LYS A 189 -1.74 -13.95 -21.90
N ARG A 190 -2.35 -14.68 -20.95
CA ARG A 190 -3.75 -14.50 -20.53
C ARG A 190 -3.76 -13.74 -19.22
N ARG A 191 -4.03 -12.44 -19.28
CA ARG A 191 -3.91 -11.52 -18.13
C ARG A 191 -4.87 -11.88 -17.01
N ILE A 192 -6.07 -12.38 -17.34
CA ILE A 192 -7.06 -12.80 -16.34
C ILE A 192 -6.55 -13.98 -15.50
N HIS A 193 -5.81 -14.91 -16.10
CA HIS A 193 -5.22 -16.02 -15.35
C HIS A 193 -4.08 -15.51 -14.46
N GLY A 194 -3.30 -14.55 -14.94
CA GLY A 194 -2.33 -13.80 -14.14
C GLY A 194 -2.95 -13.14 -12.91
N LEU A 195 -4.14 -12.53 -13.09
CA LEU A 195 -4.89 -11.90 -12.02
C LEU A 195 -5.44 -12.93 -11.01
N LEU A 196 -6.19 -13.93 -11.47
CA LEU A 196 -6.87 -14.90 -10.62
C LEU A 196 -5.89 -15.84 -9.90
N PHE A 197 -4.93 -16.39 -10.65
CA PHE A 197 -3.90 -17.25 -10.04
C PHE A 197 -2.94 -16.43 -9.17
N GLY A 198 -2.56 -15.23 -9.62
CA GLY A 198 -1.70 -14.34 -8.85
C GLY A 198 -2.32 -13.93 -7.51
N THR A 199 -3.62 -13.56 -7.50
CA THR A 199 -4.33 -13.24 -6.25
C THR A 199 -4.41 -14.43 -5.31
N ALA A 200 -4.69 -15.64 -5.82
CA ALA A 200 -4.67 -16.85 -5.00
C ALA A 200 -3.28 -17.14 -4.42
N LEU A 201 -2.22 -17.00 -5.23
CA LEU A 201 -0.83 -17.23 -4.79
C LEU A 201 -0.36 -16.19 -3.76
N MET A 202 -0.70 -14.91 -3.96
CA MET A 202 -0.42 -13.85 -2.99
C MET A 202 -1.15 -14.12 -1.67
N SER A 203 -2.43 -14.53 -1.74
CA SER A 203 -3.21 -14.87 -0.55
C SER A 203 -2.68 -16.09 0.18
N LEU A 204 -2.16 -17.10 -0.53
CA LEU A 204 -1.43 -18.20 0.09
C LEU A 204 -0.20 -17.70 0.86
N GLY A 205 0.58 -16.79 0.26
CA GLY A 205 1.69 -16.12 0.95
C GLY A 205 1.24 -15.44 2.24
N LYS A 206 0.11 -14.72 2.22
CA LYS A 206 -0.46 -14.07 3.42
C LYS A 206 -0.97 -15.07 4.48
N ILE A 207 -1.49 -16.22 4.08
CA ILE A 207 -1.86 -17.30 5.03
C ILE A 207 -0.59 -17.85 5.71
N ILE A 208 0.46 -18.13 4.93
CA ILE A 208 1.77 -18.57 5.47
C ILE A 208 2.33 -17.51 6.42
N PHE A 209 2.16 -16.23 6.10
CA PHE A 209 2.54 -15.12 6.97
C PHE A 209 1.82 -15.20 8.33
N GLY A 210 0.50 -15.37 8.33
CA GLY A 210 -0.27 -15.48 9.57
C GLY A 210 0.03 -16.75 10.38
N LEU A 211 0.45 -17.84 9.73
CA LEU A 211 0.91 -19.07 10.41
C LEU A 211 2.36 -18.98 10.91
N GLY A 212 3.10 -17.94 10.50
CA GLY A 212 4.50 -17.78 10.84
C GLY A 212 4.71 -17.59 12.35
N ARG A 213 5.64 -18.36 12.91
CA ARG A 213 6.05 -18.25 14.33
C ARG A 213 7.50 -17.82 14.53
N VAL A 214 8.26 -17.70 13.44
CA VAL A 214 9.65 -17.23 13.46
C VAL A 214 9.89 -16.30 12.28
N ALA A 215 10.82 -15.35 12.46
CA ALA A 215 11.11 -14.27 11.50
C ALA A 215 11.28 -14.74 10.05
N TRP A 216 11.98 -15.85 9.83
CA TRP A 216 12.23 -16.38 8.47
C TRP A 216 10.94 -16.73 7.72
N HIS A 217 9.89 -17.21 8.41
CA HIS A 217 8.60 -17.47 7.78
C HIS A 217 7.91 -16.18 7.36
N TRP A 218 7.92 -15.14 8.20
CA TRP A 218 7.34 -13.84 7.84
C TRP A 218 8.08 -13.16 6.69
N MET A 219 9.41 -13.26 6.67
CA MET A 219 10.23 -12.71 5.59
C MET A 219 9.94 -13.39 4.26
N THR A 220 9.95 -14.73 4.22
CA THR A 220 9.69 -15.50 3.00
C THR A 220 8.26 -15.33 2.51
N ALA A 221 7.28 -15.35 3.42
CA ALA A 221 5.88 -15.13 3.10
C ALA A 221 5.62 -13.71 2.57
N GLY A 222 6.19 -12.69 3.22
CA GLY A 222 6.11 -11.30 2.80
C GLY A 222 6.77 -11.07 1.44
N PHE A 223 7.95 -11.63 1.23
CA PHE A 223 8.64 -11.61 -0.07
C PHE A 223 7.78 -12.22 -1.18
N LEU A 224 7.22 -13.42 -0.96
CA LEU A 224 6.41 -14.11 -1.97
C LEU A 224 5.13 -13.33 -2.30
N ALA A 225 4.45 -12.79 -1.28
CA ALA A 225 3.25 -11.97 -1.49
C ALA A 225 3.58 -10.70 -2.31
N ALA A 226 4.69 -10.03 -2.00
CA ALA A 226 5.12 -8.83 -2.72
C ALA A 226 5.66 -9.13 -4.12
N PHE A 227 6.31 -10.27 -4.33
CA PHE A 227 6.83 -10.69 -5.64
C PHE A 227 5.73 -10.87 -6.68
N VAL A 228 4.55 -11.36 -6.26
CA VAL A 228 3.43 -11.62 -7.15
C VAL A 228 2.60 -10.36 -7.41
N SER A 229 2.62 -9.37 -6.52
CA SER A 229 1.74 -8.19 -6.59
C SER A 229 1.85 -7.38 -7.90
N PRO A 230 3.05 -7.13 -8.47
CA PRO A 230 3.17 -6.38 -9.72
C PRO A 230 2.50 -7.08 -10.90
N ALA A 231 2.54 -8.42 -10.94
CA ALA A 231 1.89 -9.20 -11.98
C ALA A 231 0.36 -9.10 -11.88
N ILE A 232 -0.19 -9.09 -10.67
CA ILE A 232 -1.62 -8.87 -10.41
C ILE A 232 -2.02 -7.47 -10.88
N ASP A 233 -1.33 -6.43 -10.42
CA ASP A 233 -1.67 -5.04 -10.70
C ASP A 233 -1.54 -4.71 -12.18
N SER A 234 -0.47 -5.17 -12.82
CA SER A 234 -0.25 -5.02 -14.26
C SER A 234 -1.33 -5.74 -15.07
N SER A 235 -1.66 -6.99 -14.72
CA SER A 235 -2.73 -7.74 -15.41
C SER A 235 -4.08 -7.04 -15.26
N ASN A 236 -4.42 -6.60 -14.05
CA ASN A 236 -5.64 -5.86 -13.76
C ASN A 236 -5.72 -4.58 -14.58
N GLN A 237 -4.66 -3.77 -14.57
CA GLN A 237 -4.62 -2.50 -15.30
C GLN A 237 -4.72 -2.72 -16.81
N ALA A 238 -4.02 -3.72 -17.34
CA ALA A 238 -3.97 -3.99 -18.77
C ALA A 238 -5.29 -4.57 -19.33
N ILE A 239 -6.05 -5.35 -18.55
CA ILE A 239 -7.41 -5.77 -18.93
C ILE A 239 -8.32 -4.55 -19.06
N TRP A 240 -8.34 -3.68 -18.05
CA TRP A 240 -9.20 -2.49 -18.09
C TRP A 240 -8.81 -1.52 -19.21
N LEU A 241 -7.51 -1.37 -19.49
CA LEU A 241 -7.05 -0.54 -20.61
C LEU A 241 -7.49 -1.11 -21.96
N SER A 242 -7.47 -2.43 -22.15
CA SER A 242 -7.83 -3.02 -23.44
C SER A 242 -9.35 -3.09 -23.68
N LYS A 243 -10.14 -3.21 -22.60
CA LYS A 243 -11.60 -3.37 -22.68
C LYS A 243 -12.41 -2.07 -22.61
N VAL A 244 -11.80 -0.93 -22.24
CA VAL A 244 -12.51 0.35 -22.10
C VAL A 244 -12.06 1.33 -23.19
N GLU A 245 -13.02 1.90 -23.90
CA GLU A 245 -12.77 2.87 -24.97
C GLU A 245 -12.08 4.15 -24.44
N PRO A 246 -11.11 4.72 -25.18
CA PRO A 246 -10.30 5.85 -24.73
C PRO A 246 -11.08 7.09 -24.28
N ASP A 247 -12.25 7.34 -24.86
CA ASP A 247 -13.12 8.48 -24.59
C ASP A 247 -13.83 8.39 -23.22
N VAL A 248 -14.07 7.17 -22.73
CA VAL A 248 -14.71 6.92 -21.43
C VAL A 248 -13.75 6.40 -20.34
N GLN A 249 -12.49 6.09 -20.69
CA GLN A 249 -11.48 5.60 -19.75
C GLN A 249 -11.39 6.45 -18.49
N GLY A 250 -11.28 7.78 -18.61
CA GLY A 250 -11.16 8.66 -17.44
C GLY A 250 -12.31 8.48 -16.43
N ARG A 251 -13.55 8.34 -16.93
CA ARG A 251 -14.74 8.14 -16.08
C ARG A 251 -14.75 6.76 -15.44
N VAL A 252 -14.49 5.71 -16.23
CA VAL A 252 -14.48 4.33 -15.74
C VAL A 252 -13.38 4.10 -14.69
N PHE A 253 -12.16 4.58 -14.95
CA PHE A 253 -11.06 4.47 -14.01
C PHE A 253 -11.31 5.29 -12.74
N ALA A 254 -11.90 6.49 -12.83
CA ALA A 254 -12.27 7.28 -11.65
C ALA A 254 -13.32 6.56 -10.78
N SER A 255 -14.40 6.04 -11.38
CA SER A 255 -15.44 5.31 -10.64
C SER A 255 -14.88 4.05 -9.98
N ARG A 256 -14.11 3.24 -10.73
CA ARG A 256 -13.45 2.04 -10.20
C ARG A 256 -12.51 2.38 -9.05
N TYR A 257 -11.71 3.43 -9.19
CA TYR A 257 -10.76 3.85 -8.18
C TYR A 257 -11.47 4.27 -6.88
N LEU A 258 -12.57 5.02 -6.97
CA LEU A 258 -13.35 5.40 -5.80
C LEU A 258 -13.95 4.19 -5.08
N ILE A 259 -14.52 3.22 -5.82
CA ILE A 259 -15.04 1.97 -5.24
C ILE A 259 -13.94 1.20 -4.51
N ALA A 260 -12.77 1.07 -5.15
CA ALA A 260 -11.63 0.39 -4.53
C ALA A 260 -11.11 1.13 -3.28
N GLN A 261 -11.04 2.46 -3.32
CA GLN A 261 -10.46 3.26 -2.24
C GLN A 261 -11.35 3.40 -1.01
N VAL A 262 -12.68 3.31 -1.15
CA VAL A 262 -13.60 3.30 0.01
C VAL A 262 -13.45 2.01 0.83
N THR A 263 -13.06 0.91 0.18
CA THR A 263 -12.91 -0.40 0.83
C THR A 263 -11.79 -0.39 1.88
N THR A 264 -10.69 0.34 1.64
CA THR A 264 -9.52 0.42 2.53
C THR A 264 -9.84 1.02 3.91
N PRO A 265 -10.38 2.25 4.06
CA PRO A 265 -10.69 2.81 5.36
C PRO A 265 -11.78 2.01 6.08
N LEU A 266 -12.80 1.50 5.38
CA LEU A 266 -13.79 0.63 6.01
C LEU A 266 -13.16 -0.65 6.58
N GLY A 267 -12.26 -1.28 5.81
CA GLY A 267 -11.50 -2.43 6.28
C GLY A 267 -10.68 -2.11 7.53
N LEU A 268 -9.99 -0.97 7.57
CA LEU A 268 -9.18 -0.54 8.71
C LEU A 268 -10.01 -0.17 9.95
N ALA A 269 -11.17 0.46 9.75
CA ALA A 269 -12.10 0.79 10.84
C ALA A 269 -12.69 -0.45 11.51
N ILE A 270 -12.86 -1.54 10.75
CA ILE A 270 -13.42 -2.81 11.26
C ILE A 270 -12.32 -3.72 11.80
N ALA A 271 -11.18 -3.83 11.10
CA ALA A 271 -10.17 -4.85 11.38
C ALA A 271 -9.54 -4.75 12.78
N GLY A 272 -9.28 -3.54 13.28
CA GLY A 272 -8.71 -3.35 14.62
C GLY A 272 -9.67 -3.74 15.74
N PRO A 273 -10.88 -3.15 15.81
CA PRO A 273 -11.89 -3.55 16.79
C PRO A 273 -12.27 -5.04 16.70
N LEU A 274 -12.36 -5.57 15.49
CA LEU A 274 -12.65 -6.99 15.30
C LEU A 274 -11.52 -7.89 15.85
N ALA A 275 -10.27 -7.46 15.71
CA ALA A 275 -9.14 -8.17 16.30
C ALA A 275 -9.23 -8.12 17.83
N ASP A 276 -9.34 -6.94 18.42
CA ASP A 276 -9.22 -6.76 19.88
C ASP A 276 -10.44 -7.28 20.66
N TYR A 277 -11.66 -7.15 20.12
CA TYR A 277 -12.88 -7.52 20.83
C TYR A 277 -13.41 -8.92 20.51
N PHE A 278 -13.03 -9.50 19.37
CA PHE A 278 -13.55 -10.80 18.94
C PHE A 278 -12.45 -11.86 18.83
N PHE A 279 -11.46 -11.65 17.95
CA PHE A 279 -10.48 -12.70 17.65
C PHE A 279 -9.46 -12.91 18.77
N GLU A 280 -8.95 -11.84 19.37
CA GLU A 280 -7.93 -11.91 20.42
C GLU A 280 -8.49 -12.61 21.67
N PRO A 281 -9.65 -12.22 22.24
CA PRO A 281 -10.22 -12.92 23.39
C PRO A 281 -10.62 -14.36 23.07
N ALA A 282 -11.06 -14.65 21.84
CA ALA A 282 -11.44 -16.00 21.42
C ALA A 282 -10.25 -16.97 21.32
N MET A 283 -9.03 -16.44 21.10
CA MET A 283 -7.79 -17.21 20.97
C MET A 283 -6.96 -17.29 22.25
N MET A 284 -7.24 -16.45 23.26
CA MET A 284 -6.62 -16.55 24.59
C MET A 284 -6.90 -17.91 25.27
N PRO A 285 -6.11 -18.33 26.26
CA PRO A 285 -6.30 -19.62 26.93
C PRO A 285 -7.71 -19.74 27.53
N GLY A 286 -8.44 -20.78 27.16
CA GLY A 286 -9.85 -20.98 27.56
C GLY A 286 -10.88 -20.29 26.65
N GLY A 287 -10.45 -19.58 25.62
CA GLY A 287 -11.32 -18.98 24.61
C GLY A 287 -11.99 -20.02 23.69
N SER A 288 -13.09 -19.62 23.05
CA SER A 288 -13.91 -20.50 22.21
C SER A 288 -13.19 -21.03 20.96
N MET A 289 -12.21 -20.29 20.44
CA MET A 289 -11.46 -20.64 19.24
C MET A 289 -10.08 -21.25 19.56
N ALA A 290 -9.59 -21.07 20.79
CA ALA A 290 -8.31 -21.60 21.25
C ALA A 290 -8.21 -23.13 21.11
N GLY A 291 -9.29 -23.87 21.36
CA GLY A 291 -9.28 -25.34 21.22
C GLY A 291 -9.17 -25.82 19.77
N ILE A 292 -9.68 -25.05 18.81
CA ILE A 292 -9.71 -25.41 17.38
C ILE A 292 -8.44 -24.93 16.68
N PHE A 293 -8.07 -23.67 16.94
CA PHE A 293 -7.02 -22.96 16.20
C PHE A 293 -5.73 -22.78 16.99
N GLY A 294 -5.73 -23.03 18.31
CA GLY A 294 -4.56 -22.82 19.18
C GLY A 294 -3.36 -23.69 18.79
N GLY A 295 -3.58 -24.89 18.22
CA GLY A 295 -2.50 -25.70 17.67
C GLY A 295 -1.75 -25.03 16.51
N LEU A 296 -2.47 -24.24 15.70
CA LEU A 296 -1.94 -23.58 14.49
C LEU A 296 -1.41 -22.18 14.78
N PHE A 297 -2.13 -21.37 15.56
CA PHE A 297 -1.80 -19.97 15.80
C PHE A 297 -1.21 -19.69 17.20
N GLY A 298 -1.24 -20.68 18.10
CA GLY A 298 -0.96 -20.45 19.52
C GLY A 298 -2.15 -19.82 20.24
N THR A 299 -2.00 -19.56 21.54
CA THR A 299 -3.05 -18.96 22.39
C THR A 299 -2.54 -17.76 23.18
N GLY A 300 -1.49 -17.09 22.68
CA GLY A 300 -0.91 -15.90 23.30
C GLY A 300 -1.29 -14.61 22.57
N ASN A 301 -0.77 -13.48 23.06
CA ASN A 301 -0.96 -12.19 22.41
C ASN A 301 -0.51 -12.24 20.93
N GLY A 302 -1.36 -11.74 20.05
CA GLY A 302 -1.20 -11.77 18.60
C GLY A 302 -1.87 -12.95 17.89
N ALA A 303 -2.29 -13.99 18.61
CA ALA A 303 -2.87 -15.19 18.00
C ALA A 303 -4.23 -14.92 17.33
N GLY A 304 -5.04 -14.03 17.91
CA GLY A 304 -6.30 -13.59 17.32
C GLY A 304 -6.10 -12.83 16.02
N MET A 305 -5.19 -11.85 16.01
CA MET A 305 -4.82 -11.12 14.79
C MET A 305 -4.27 -12.03 13.70
N ALA A 306 -3.43 -13.01 14.05
CA ALA A 306 -2.87 -13.96 13.12
C ALA A 306 -3.95 -14.84 12.47
N LEU A 307 -4.93 -15.30 13.27
CA LEU A 307 -6.10 -16.03 12.80
C LEU A 307 -6.96 -15.14 11.89
N GLN A 308 -7.29 -13.91 12.30
CA GLN A 308 -8.06 -12.96 11.49
C GLN A 308 -7.41 -12.71 10.13
N TYR A 309 -6.10 -12.43 10.12
CA TYR A 309 -5.34 -12.16 8.90
C TYR A 309 -5.36 -13.37 7.96
N SER A 310 -5.20 -14.58 8.51
CA SER A 310 -5.21 -15.82 7.74
C SER A 310 -6.60 -16.16 7.20
N LEU A 311 -7.66 -15.95 7.97
CA LEU A 311 -9.03 -16.17 7.54
C LEU A 311 -9.43 -15.22 6.39
N PHE A 312 -9.14 -13.93 6.51
CA PHE A 312 -9.41 -12.98 5.43
C PHE A 312 -8.57 -13.26 4.18
N SER A 313 -7.34 -13.72 4.36
CA SER A 313 -6.50 -14.19 3.25
C SER A 313 -7.08 -15.45 2.60
N CYS A 314 -7.65 -16.38 3.38
CA CYS A 314 -8.36 -17.55 2.85
C CYS A 314 -9.59 -17.13 2.03
N CYS A 315 -10.40 -16.20 2.53
CA CYS A 315 -11.52 -15.62 1.76
C CYS A 315 -11.03 -14.99 0.45
N SER A 316 -9.92 -14.23 0.48
CA SER A 316 -9.33 -13.64 -0.72
C SER A 316 -8.80 -14.71 -1.69
N MET A 317 -8.23 -15.80 -1.19
CA MET A 317 -7.79 -16.94 -2.00
C MET A 317 -8.99 -17.64 -2.67
N LEU A 318 -10.09 -17.82 -1.95
CA LEU A 318 -11.33 -18.36 -2.48
C LEU A 318 -11.94 -17.45 -3.55
N ILE A 319 -11.81 -16.13 -3.45
CA ILE A 319 -12.21 -15.20 -4.51
C ILE A 319 -11.33 -15.39 -5.75
N GLY A 320 -10.01 -15.51 -5.58
CA GLY A 320 -9.07 -15.75 -6.67
C GLY A 320 -9.38 -17.05 -7.44
N PHE A 321 -9.56 -18.16 -6.74
CA PHE A 321 -9.93 -19.43 -7.37
C PHE A 321 -11.38 -19.48 -7.84
N GLY A 322 -12.31 -18.93 -7.04
CA GLY A 322 -13.74 -18.86 -7.36
C GLY A 322 -14.01 -18.05 -8.62
N GLY A 323 -13.14 -17.10 -8.97
CA GLY A 323 -13.19 -16.41 -10.24
C GLY A 323 -13.17 -17.33 -11.47
N TYR A 324 -12.53 -18.50 -11.38
CA TYR A 324 -12.54 -19.49 -12.47
C TYR A 324 -13.88 -20.22 -12.62
N ALA A 325 -14.71 -20.23 -11.58
CA ALA A 325 -16.05 -20.82 -11.64
C ALA A 325 -17.02 -19.97 -12.47
N PHE A 326 -16.71 -18.68 -12.67
CA PHE A 326 -17.53 -17.76 -13.46
C PHE A 326 -16.98 -17.66 -14.89
N PRO A 327 -17.69 -18.20 -15.90
CA PRO A 327 -17.23 -18.14 -17.29
C PRO A 327 -17.02 -16.70 -17.78
N VAL A 328 -17.90 -15.79 -17.36
CA VAL A 328 -17.81 -14.36 -17.67
C VAL A 328 -16.47 -13.75 -17.22
N LEU A 329 -15.93 -14.21 -16.09
CA LEU A 329 -14.68 -13.71 -15.57
C LEU A 329 -13.50 -14.41 -16.24
N ARG A 330 -13.45 -15.75 -16.25
CA ARG A 330 -12.30 -16.51 -16.78
C ARG A 330 -12.08 -16.30 -18.30
N ASP A 331 -13.15 -16.03 -19.02
CA ASP A 331 -13.18 -15.85 -20.48
C ASP A 331 -13.37 -14.36 -20.85
N VAL A 332 -13.21 -13.42 -19.90
CA VAL A 332 -13.45 -11.98 -20.11
C VAL A 332 -12.63 -11.41 -21.27
N GLU A 333 -11.40 -11.90 -21.46
CA GLU A 333 -10.52 -11.46 -22.55
C GLU A 333 -11.04 -11.88 -23.94
N SER A 334 -11.79 -12.98 -24.01
CA SER A 334 -12.43 -13.47 -25.24
C SER A 334 -13.86 -13.00 -25.43
N LEU A 335 -14.60 -12.75 -24.34
CA LEU A 335 -16.02 -12.37 -24.37
C LEU A 335 -16.20 -10.89 -24.68
N VAL A 336 -15.32 -10.04 -24.15
CA VAL A 336 -15.34 -8.60 -24.39
C VAL A 336 -14.27 -8.30 -25.45
N PRO A 337 -14.60 -7.76 -26.63
CA PRO A 337 -13.59 -7.41 -27.62
C PRO A 337 -12.64 -6.33 -27.09
N ASP A 338 -11.39 -6.36 -27.55
CA ASP A 338 -10.47 -5.25 -27.29
C ASP A 338 -10.91 -4.06 -28.15
N HIS A 339 -10.83 -2.84 -27.63
CA HIS A 339 -11.26 -1.66 -28.36
C HIS A 339 -10.36 -1.32 -29.58
N HIS A 340 -9.22 -1.99 -29.71
CA HIS A 340 -8.28 -1.84 -30.83
C HIS A 340 -8.40 -2.97 -31.88
N ALA A 341 -9.26 -3.96 -31.64
CA ALA A 341 -9.38 -5.17 -32.46
C ALA A 341 -10.42 -5.07 -33.56
#